data_AF-A0A1Q6RSW6-F1
#
_entry.id   AF-A0A1Q6RSW6-F1
#
_cell.length_a   1.000
_cell.length_b   1.000
_cell.length_c   1.000
_cell.angle_alpha   90.00
_cell.angle_beta   90.00
_cell.angle_gamma   90.00
#
_symmetry.space_group_name_H-M   'P 1'
#
loop_
_entity.id
_entity.type
_entity.pdbx_description
1 polymer ?
#
loop_
_entity_poly.entity_id
_entity_poly.type
_entity_poly.pdbx_seq_one_letter_code
_entity_poly.pdbx_strand_id
1 'polypeptide(L)'
;MIQDGQAYLLCDKGIIVDQMSPAAAKKLPQVEGLTLIDPVVGSEAATADDQTLALEQLLELLQALDDRSLAGDVQSIDLTDPSQITLRYLDRFDVCFPRSTDYGYKLDYLLAVVEKLEVNEKGTVNMMQDGKARFIPE
;
A
#
# COMPACT_ATOMS: atom_id res chain seq x y z
N MET A 1 4.52 -8.13 -4.87
CA MET A 1 4.63 -7.56 -6.23
C MET A 1 4.60 -8.68 -7.25
N ILE A 2 3.92 -8.54 -8.39
CA ILE A 2 3.89 -9.54 -9.47
C ILE A 2 4.42 -8.89 -10.75
N GLN A 3 5.47 -9.46 -11.34
CA GLN A 3 6.09 -9.01 -12.59
C GLN A 3 6.70 -10.18 -13.35
N ASP A 4 6.65 -10.15 -14.68
CA ASP A 4 7.26 -11.16 -15.57
C ASP A 4 6.91 -12.62 -15.24
N GLY A 5 5.68 -12.87 -14.80
CA GLY A 5 5.20 -14.21 -14.43
C GLY A 5 5.70 -14.71 -13.07
N GLN A 6 6.40 -13.87 -12.31
CA GLN A 6 6.90 -14.16 -10.97
C GLN A 6 6.31 -13.20 -9.95
N ALA A 7 6.25 -13.62 -8.69
CA ALA A 7 5.96 -12.73 -7.58
C ALA A 7 7.14 -12.64 -6.60
N TYR A 8 7.33 -11.45 -6.05
CA TYR A 8 8.36 -11.13 -5.07
C TYR A 8 7.69 -10.55 -3.82
N LEU A 9 8.11 -11.05 -2.66
CA LEU A 9 7.69 -10.56 -1.35
C LEU A 9 8.73 -9.56 -0.83
N LEU A 10 8.28 -8.34 -0.60
CA LEU A 10 9.08 -7.22 -0.08
C LEU A 10 8.70 -7.00 1.39
N CYS A 11 9.68 -6.88 2.28
CA CYS A 11 9.42 -6.42 3.64
C CYS A 11 9.48 -4.90 3.76
N ASP A 12 9.00 -4.38 4.89
CA ASP A 12 9.05 -2.97 5.31
C ASP A 12 10.44 -2.33 5.24
N LYS A 13 11.51 -3.12 5.40
CA LYS A 13 12.91 -2.67 5.28
C LYS A 13 13.45 -2.62 3.85
N GLY A 14 12.61 -2.91 2.86
CA GLY A 14 12.99 -2.90 1.45
C GLY A 14 13.80 -4.11 1.01
N ILE A 15 13.82 -5.20 1.79
CA ILE A 15 14.48 -6.46 1.40
C ILE A 15 13.47 -7.38 0.71
N ILE A 16 13.89 -7.99 -0.40
CA ILE A 16 13.13 -9.06 -1.05
C ILE A 16 13.34 -10.33 -0.23
N VAL A 17 12.32 -10.78 0.49
CA VAL A 17 12.44 -11.89 1.45
C VAL A 17 12.00 -13.24 0.88
N ASP A 18 11.23 -13.23 -0.21
CA ASP A 18 10.77 -14.47 -0.85
C ASP A 18 10.43 -14.27 -2.33
N GLN A 19 10.43 -15.37 -3.08
CA GLN A 19 10.00 -15.45 -4.47
C GLN A 19 9.02 -16.61 -4.63
N MET A 20 7.83 -16.33 -5.16
CA MET A 20 6.73 -17.30 -5.23
C MET A 20 5.91 -17.17 -6.52
N SER A 21 5.07 -18.18 -6.81
CA SER A 21 4.18 -18.11 -7.96
C SER A 21 3.15 -16.99 -7.80
N PRO A 22 2.68 -16.36 -8.90
CA PRO A 22 1.60 -15.38 -8.85
C PRO A 22 0.34 -15.90 -8.16
N ALA A 23 0.04 -17.19 -8.29
CA ALA A 23 -1.10 -17.82 -7.62
C ALA A 23 -0.97 -17.85 -6.10
N ALA A 24 0.24 -18.11 -5.58
CA ALA A 24 0.51 -18.05 -4.14
C ALA A 24 0.45 -16.60 -3.62
N ALA A 25 0.99 -15.67 -4.40
CA ALA A 25 1.07 -14.26 -4.04
C ALA A 25 -0.30 -13.62 -3.84
N LYS A 26 -1.34 -14.01 -4.60
CA LYS A 26 -2.71 -13.47 -4.50
C LYS A 26 -3.35 -13.53 -3.10
N LYS A 27 -2.78 -14.31 -2.18
CA LYS A 27 -3.23 -14.40 -0.77
C LYS A 27 -2.58 -13.34 0.14
N LEU A 28 -1.63 -12.58 -0.38
CA LEU A 28 -0.88 -11.53 0.31
C LEU A 28 -1.31 -10.17 -0.23
N PRO A 29 -1.01 -9.07 0.47
CA PRO A 29 -1.19 -7.73 -0.07
C PRO A 29 -0.44 -7.56 -1.40
N GLN A 30 -1.14 -7.08 -2.44
CA GLN A 30 -0.53 -6.78 -3.73
C GLN A 30 0.00 -5.35 -3.77
N VAL A 31 1.09 -5.14 -4.51
CA VAL A 31 1.61 -3.79 -4.80
C VAL A 31 1.61 -3.63 -6.30
N GLU A 32 0.97 -2.56 -6.78
CA GLU A 32 0.76 -2.22 -8.18
C GLU A 32 1.42 -0.87 -8.50
N GLY A 33 1.78 -0.64 -9.77
CA GLY A 33 2.39 0.63 -10.21
C GLY A 33 3.90 0.78 -9.91
N LEU A 34 4.57 -0.29 -9.49
CA LEU A 34 6.02 -0.33 -9.26
C LEU A 34 6.64 -1.58 -9.89
N THR A 35 7.81 -1.45 -10.52
CA THR A 35 8.54 -2.56 -11.15
C THR A 35 9.95 -2.65 -10.59
N LEU A 36 10.31 -3.81 -10.05
CA LEU A 36 11.65 -4.06 -9.53
C LEU A 36 12.64 -4.35 -10.67
N ILE A 37 13.86 -3.83 -10.56
CA ILE A 37 15.00 -4.16 -11.43
C ILE A 37 15.77 -5.31 -10.80
N ASP A 38 16.05 -6.35 -11.60
CA ASP A 38 16.84 -7.53 -11.23
C ASP A 38 16.56 -8.03 -9.79
N PRO A 39 15.29 -8.33 -9.43
CA PRO A 39 14.93 -8.68 -8.07
C PRO A 39 15.59 -9.99 -7.63
N VAL A 40 16.31 -9.96 -6.52
CA VAL A 40 17.01 -11.10 -5.93
C VAL A 40 16.61 -11.26 -4.46
N VAL A 41 16.19 -12.48 -4.08
CA VAL A 41 15.89 -12.80 -2.68
C VAL A 41 17.13 -12.60 -1.79
N GLY A 42 16.95 -11.88 -0.70
CA GLY A 42 18.00 -11.49 0.25
C GLY A 42 18.64 -10.13 -0.04
N SER A 43 18.31 -9.50 -1.17
CA SER A 43 18.84 -8.19 -1.55
C SER A 43 17.84 -7.07 -1.31
N GLU A 44 18.34 -5.84 -1.26
CA GLU A 44 17.53 -4.62 -1.33
C GLU A 44 16.79 -4.56 -2.67
N ALA A 45 15.53 -4.15 -2.63
CA ALA A 45 14.75 -3.84 -3.81
C ALA A 45 15.30 -2.58 -4.49
N ALA A 46 15.36 -2.62 -5.81
CA ALA A 46 15.72 -1.49 -6.64
C ALA A 46 14.68 -1.30 -7.74
N THR A 47 14.49 -0.06 -8.18
CA THR A 47 13.63 0.31 -9.30
C THR A 47 14.42 1.14 -10.31
N ALA A 48 13.80 1.46 -11.45
CA ALA A 48 14.34 2.47 -12.34
C ALA A 48 14.37 3.85 -11.66
N ASP A 49 15.24 4.75 -12.15
CA ASP A 49 15.45 6.09 -11.58
C ASP A 49 14.16 6.92 -11.48
N ASP A 50 13.23 6.74 -12.42
CA ASP A 50 11.93 7.41 -12.45
C ASP A 50 10.92 6.84 -11.44
N GLN A 51 11.21 5.70 -10.83
CA GLN A 51 10.39 5.03 -9.82
C GLN A 51 11.03 4.99 -8.41
N THR A 52 12.27 5.46 -8.24
CA THR A 52 12.98 5.45 -6.95
C THR A 52 12.16 6.12 -5.84
N LEU A 53 11.59 7.29 -6.11
CA LEU A 53 10.73 7.99 -5.14
C LEU A 53 9.47 7.17 -4.78
N ALA A 54 8.89 6.45 -5.75
CA ALA A 54 7.73 5.62 -5.48
C ALA A 54 8.08 4.40 -4.63
N LEU A 55 9.29 3.86 -4.77
CA LEU A 55 9.80 2.81 -3.89
C LEU A 55 10.00 3.35 -2.46
N GLU A 56 10.64 4.51 -2.30
CA GLU A 56 10.83 5.14 -0.99
C GLU A 56 9.50 5.36 -0.26
N GLN A 57 8.51 5.90 -0.98
CA GLN A 57 7.14 6.11 -0.49
C GLN A 57 6.45 4.80 -0.10
N LEU A 58 6.61 3.74 -0.89
CA LEU A 58 6.10 2.42 -0.55
C LEU A 58 6.71 1.91 0.76
N LEU A 59 8.03 2.01 0.92
CA LEU A 59 8.71 1.54 2.13
C LEU A 59 8.29 2.33 3.37
N GLU A 60 8.16 3.65 3.26
CA GLU A 60 7.65 4.49 4.34
C GLU A 60 6.22 4.11 4.73
N LEU A 61 5.34 3.86 3.75
CA LEU A 61 3.98 3.38 4.01
C LEU A 61 3.96 1.99 4.65
N LEU A 62 4.79 1.05 4.17
CA LEU A 62 4.88 -0.31 4.74
C LEU A 62 5.33 -0.27 6.20
N GLN A 63 6.32 0.56 6.53
CA GLN A 63 6.74 0.76 7.92
C GLN A 63 5.61 1.36 8.76
N ALA A 64 4.91 2.37 8.24
CA ALA A 64 3.80 3.01 8.96
C ALA A 64 2.62 2.05 9.21
N LEU A 65 2.37 1.11 8.29
CA LEU A 65 1.40 0.02 8.44
C LEU A 65 1.84 -1.01 9.50
N ASP A 66 3.12 -1.42 9.50
CA ASP A 66 3.65 -2.40 10.46
C ASP A 66 3.65 -1.84 11.89
N ASP A 67 4.10 -0.59 12.05
CA ASP A 67 4.09 0.13 13.34
C ASP A 67 2.70 0.19 13.98
N ARG A 68 1.64 0.11 13.16
CA ARG A 68 0.22 0.13 13.58
C ARG A 68 -0.45 -1.25 13.52
N SER A 69 0.28 -2.30 13.17
CA SER A 69 -0.25 -3.65 12.97
C SER A 69 -1.41 -3.73 11.95
N LEU A 70 -1.39 -2.87 10.92
CA LEU A 70 -2.45 -2.77 9.91
C LEU A 70 -2.17 -3.60 8.65
N ALA A 71 -0.95 -4.13 8.48
CA ALA A 71 -0.57 -4.84 7.26
C ALA A 71 -1.47 -6.05 6.93
N GLY A 72 -2.00 -6.74 7.94
CA GLY A 72 -2.91 -7.88 7.76
C GLY A 72 -4.30 -7.50 7.23
N ASP A 73 -4.68 -6.24 7.37
CA ASP A 73 -5.98 -5.73 6.92
C ASP A 73 -5.93 -5.11 5.51
N VAL A 74 -4.74 -5.04 4.90
CA VAL A 74 -4.51 -4.49 3.56
C VAL A 74 -4.61 -5.59 2.52
N GLN A 75 -5.31 -5.35 1.42
CA GLN A 75 -5.38 -6.27 0.27
C GLN A 75 -4.51 -5.80 -0.89
N SER A 76 -4.38 -4.49 -1.09
CA SER A 76 -3.50 -3.93 -2.11
C SER A 76 -3.06 -2.50 -1.80
N ILE A 77 -1.92 -2.13 -2.35
CA ILE A 77 -1.37 -0.78 -2.42
C ILE A 77 -1.15 -0.47 -3.90
N ASP A 78 -1.88 0.50 -4.43
CA ASP A 78 -1.76 0.95 -5.82
C ASP A 78 -0.99 2.26 -5.89
N LEU A 79 0.13 2.23 -6.60
CA LEU A 79 1.06 3.31 -6.89
C LEU A 79 1.03 3.65 -8.39
N THR A 80 -0.06 3.42 -9.11
CA THR A 80 -0.14 3.74 -10.54
C THR A 80 -0.38 5.23 -10.78
N ASP A 81 -1.18 5.87 -9.92
CA ASP A 81 -1.47 7.31 -10.04
C ASP A 81 -0.31 8.14 -9.46
N PRO A 82 0.34 9.05 -10.22
CA PRO A 82 1.47 9.82 -9.73
C PRO A 82 1.11 10.87 -8.65
N SER A 83 -0.18 11.13 -8.42
CA SER A 83 -0.67 12.11 -7.45
C SER A 83 -1.15 11.50 -6.13
N GLN A 84 -1.51 10.21 -6.13
CA GLN A 84 -2.05 9.53 -4.95
C GLN A 84 -1.57 8.08 -4.79
N ILE A 85 -1.72 7.57 -3.58
CA ILE A 85 -1.72 6.15 -3.27
C ILE A 85 -3.17 5.73 -3.03
N THR A 86 -3.56 4.57 -3.55
CA THR A 86 -4.83 3.91 -3.19
C THR A 86 -4.55 2.64 -2.40
N LEU A 87 -5.06 2.57 -1.18
CA LEU A 87 -4.93 1.41 -0.28
C LEU A 87 -6.28 0.69 -0.20
N ARG A 88 -6.34 -0.58 -0.59
CA ARG A 88 -7.51 -1.44 -0.34
C ARG A 88 -7.43 -1.98 1.09
N TYR A 89 -8.36 -1.59 1.92
CA TYR A 89 -8.36 -1.84 3.37
C TYR A 89 -9.65 -2.55 3.84
N LEU A 90 -9.50 -3.57 4.68
CA LEU A 90 -10.56 -4.41 5.26
C LEU A 90 -11.50 -5.06 4.25
N ASP A 91 -11.11 -5.15 2.98
CA ASP A 91 -11.96 -5.51 1.84
C ASP A 91 -13.29 -4.71 1.78
N ARG A 92 -13.24 -3.48 2.28
CA ARG A 92 -14.39 -2.58 2.42
C ARG A 92 -14.12 -1.20 1.85
N PHE A 93 -12.88 -0.74 1.99
CA PHE A 93 -12.53 0.64 1.72
C PHE A 93 -11.43 0.76 0.68
N ASP A 94 -11.65 1.64 -0.28
CA ASP A 94 -10.57 2.20 -1.09
C ASP A 94 -10.16 3.53 -0.45
N VAL A 95 -8.94 3.58 0.07
CA VAL A 95 -8.45 4.73 0.83
C VAL A 95 -7.46 5.49 -0.04
N CYS A 96 -7.76 6.75 -0.34
CA CYS A 96 -6.92 7.57 -1.21
C CYS A 96 -6.22 8.67 -0.42
N PHE A 97 -4.90 8.79 -0.52
CA PHE A 97 -4.13 9.89 0.07
C PHE A 97 -2.97 10.33 -0.83
N PRO A 98 -2.45 11.57 -0.67
CA PRO A 98 -1.41 12.09 -1.53
C PRO A 98 -0.12 11.26 -1.46
N ARG A 99 0.65 11.24 -2.55
CA ARG A 99 1.96 10.58 -2.61
C ARG A 99 2.92 11.07 -1.55
N SER A 100 3.02 12.37 -1.32
CA SER A 100 3.90 12.95 -0.31
C SER A 100 3.06 13.45 0.85
N THR A 101 3.05 12.69 1.94
CA THR A 101 2.27 12.99 3.14
C THR A 101 2.85 12.24 4.33
N ASP A 102 2.44 12.60 5.54
CA ASP A 102 2.72 11.80 6.73
C ASP A 102 1.79 10.58 6.73
N TYR A 103 2.29 9.44 6.26
CA TYR A 103 1.48 8.22 6.20
C TYR A 103 1.03 7.75 7.58
N GLY A 104 1.85 7.97 8.61
CA GLY A 104 1.47 7.64 9.97
C GLY A 104 0.22 8.39 10.40
N TYR A 105 0.21 9.71 10.23
CA TYR A 105 -0.95 10.54 10.47
C TYR A 105 -2.16 10.13 9.61
N LYS A 106 -1.97 9.82 8.32
CA LYS A 106 -3.07 9.36 7.45
C LYS A 106 -3.68 8.05 7.92
N LEU A 107 -2.87 7.11 8.38
CA LEU A 107 -3.34 5.82 8.91
C LEU A 107 -4.04 6.00 10.27
N ASP A 108 -3.54 6.85 11.14
CA ASP A 108 -4.22 7.19 12.40
C ASP A 108 -5.59 7.85 12.14
N TYR A 109 -5.65 8.71 11.13
CA TYR A 109 -6.91 9.33 10.73
C TYR A 109 -7.86 8.31 10.08
N LEU A 110 -7.37 7.39 9.24
CA LEU A 110 -8.16 6.30 8.69
C LEU A 110 -8.82 5.49 9.79
N LEU A 111 -8.08 5.10 10.82
CA LEU A 111 -8.62 4.37 11.97
C LEU A 111 -9.76 5.13 12.65
N ALA A 112 -9.57 6.43 12.91
CA ALA A 112 -10.60 7.27 13.51
C ALA A 112 -11.84 7.49 12.61
N VAL A 113 -11.69 7.38 11.29
CA VAL A 113 -12.82 7.38 10.35
C VAL A 113 -13.55 6.05 10.41
N VAL A 114 -12.84 4.93 10.30
CA VAL A 114 -13.41 3.58 10.28
C VAL A 114 -14.13 3.26 11.59
N GLU A 115 -13.64 3.74 12.74
CA GLU A 115 -14.30 3.58 14.04
C GLU A 115 -15.72 4.18 14.07
N LYS A 116 -16.00 5.17 13.21
CA LYS A 116 -17.31 5.83 13.12
C LYS A 116 -18.26 5.17 12.12
N LEU A 117 -17.77 4.23 11.32
CA LEU A 117 -18.54 3.57 10.26
C LEU A 117 -19.08 2.23 10.77
N GLU A 118 -20.30 1.88 10.35
CA GLU A 118 -20.88 0.57 10.65
C GLU A 118 -20.14 -0.53 9.89
N VAL A 119 -20.14 -1.78 10.40
CA VAL A 119 -19.34 -2.89 9.86
C VAL A 119 -19.69 -3.25 8.40
N ASN A 120 -20.92 -2.97 7.98
CA ASN A 120 -21.42 -3.23 6.63
C ASN A 120 -21.15 -2.07 5.65
N GLU A 121 -20.70 -0.91 6.10
CA GLU A 121 -20.38 0.20 5.21
C GLU A 121 -19.13 -0.09 4.38
N LYS A 122 -19.20 0.27 3.09
CA LYS A 122 -18.14 0.13 2.10
C LYS A 122 -18.11 1.37 1.22
N GLY A 123 -16.96 1.65 0.60
CA GLY A 123 -16.81 2.77 -0.31
C GLY A 123 -15.42 3.40 -0.24
N THR A 124 -15.32 4.67 -0.59
CA THR A 124 -14.03 5.36 -0.66
C THR A 124 -13.83 6.27 0.55
N VAL A 125 -12.68 6.15 1.22
CA VAL A 125 -12.21 7.13 2.20
C VAL A 125 -11.20 8.05 1.51
N ASN A 126 -11.68 9.19 1.02
CA ASN A 126 -10.84 10.15 0.33
C ASN A 126 -10.19 11.11 1.34
N MET A 127 -8.85 11.05 1.43
CA MET A 127 -8.01 11.88 2.29
C MET A 127 -7.02 12.74 1.49
N MET A 128 -7.38 13.09 0.25
CA MET A 128 -6.55 13.92 -0.63
C MET A 128 -6.44 15.39 -0.18
N GLN A 129 -7.31 15.84 0.73
CA GLN A 129 -7.27 17.20 1.29
C GLN A 129 -6.63 17.18 2.69
N ASP A 130 -5.77 18.16 2.96
CA ASP A 130 -5.12 18.28 4.27
C ASP A 130 -6.13 18.46 5.40
N GLY A 131 -5.95 17.66 6.46
CA GLY A 131 -6.79 17.67 7.65
C GLY A 131 -8.25 17.26 7.42
N LYS A 132 -8.60 16.68 6.25
CA LYS A 132 -9.97 16.24 5.95
C LYS A 132 -10.00 14.85 5.33
N ALA A 133 -10.87 14.01 5.89
CA ALA A 133 -11.33 12.78 5.27
C ALA A 133 -12.79 12.94 4.84
N ARG A 134 -13.11 12.44 3.64
CA ARG A 134 -14.48 12.32 3.15
C ARG A 134 -14.77 10.87 2.82
N PHE A 135 -15.74 10.29 3.51
CA PHE A 135 -16.30 8.99 3.14
C PHE A 135 -17.31 9.17 2.01
N ILE A 136 -17.23 8.31 0.99
CA ILE A 136 -18.11 8.25 -0.16
C ILE A 136 -18.63 6.81 -0.21
N PRO A 137 -19.89 6.55 0.21
CA PRO A 137 -20.46 5.21 0.18
C PRO A 137 -20.55 4.64 -1.25
N GLU A 138 -20.43 3.32 -1.37
CA GLU A 138 -20.74 2.55 -2.61
C GLU A 138 -22.24 2.39 -2.83
#